data_AF-A0A0G1Y8Y9-F1
#
_entry.id   AF-A0A0G1Y8Y9-F1
#
_cell.length_a   1.000
_cell.length_b   1.000
_cell.length_c   1.000
_cell.angle_alpha   90.00
_cell.angle_beta   90.00
_cell.angle_gamma   90.00
#
_symmetry.space_group_name_H-M   'P 1'
#
loop_
_entity.id
_entity.type
_entity.pdbx_description
1 polymer ?
#
loop_
_entity_poly.entity_id
_entity_poly.type
_entity_poly.pdbx_seq_one_letter_code
_entity_poly.pdbx_strand_id
1 'polypeptide(L)'
;MPEERIKRKQLWVQLNNVKRPQEWMKAAEKLGLSVAASSGGTSHCTIRDPNNQNREDIKSLIATVQKNLYKQANQHIFKQILNFGKSEDDIWRALGML
;
A
#
# COMPACT_ATOMS: atom_id res chain seq x y z
N MET A 1 -18.47 -4.12 0.28
CA MET A 1 -17.36 -3.31 -0.26
C MET A 1 -16.24 -3.20 0.79
N PRO A 2 -14.95 -3.23 0.44
CA PRO A 2 -13.85 -3.14 1.42
C PRO A 2 -13.87 -1.86 2.29
N GLU A 3 -14.59 -0.82 1.86
CA GLU A 3 -14.80 0.43 2.61
C GLU A 3 -15.62 0.28 3.89
N GLU A 4 -16.49 -0.73 3.95
CA GLU A 4 -17.30 -1.04 5.13
C GLU A 4 -16.46 -1.64 6.25
N ARG A 5 -15.30 -2.24 5.91
CA ARG A 5 -14.38 -2.85 6.88
C ARG A 5 -13.49 -1.84 7.61
N ILE A 6 -13.41 -0.60 7.14
CA ILE A 6 -12.54 0.44 7.69
C ILE A 6 -13.25 1.11 8.86
N LYS A 7 -12.75 0.90 10.08
CA LYS A 7 -13.34 1.42 11.32
C LYS A 7 -12.86 2.83 11.64
N ARG A 8 -11.60 3.17 11.37
CA ARG A 8 -10.99 4.47 11.71
C ARG A 8 -11.28 5.53 10.64
N LYS A 9 -12.54 6.00 10.58
CA LYS A 9 -12.99 6.98 9.57
C LYS A 9 -12.21 8.30 9.58
N GLN A 10 -11.71 8.75 10.73
CA GLN A 10 -10.89 9.96 10.81
C GLN A 10 -9.55 9.81 10.08
N LEU A 11 -8.83 8.69 10.30
CA LEU A 11 -7.59 8.38 9.59
C LEU A 11 -7.83 8.17 8.10
N TRP A 12 -8.97 7.59 7.75
CA TRP A 12 -9.39 7.42 6.35
C TRP A 12 -9.51 8.74 5.59
N VAL A 13 -10.03 9.79 6.23
CA VAL A 13 -10.07 11.15 5.63
C VAL A 13 -8.66 11.73 5.50
N GLN A 14 -7.82 11.50 6.51
CA GLN A 14 -6.43 11.97 6.54
C GLN A 14 -5.50 11.18 5.61
N LEU A 15 -5.92 10.03 5.08
CA LEU A 15 -5.10 9.21 4.18
C LEU A 15 -4.65 9.97 2.92
N ASN A 16 -5.36 11.03 2.53
CA ASN A 16 -4.94 11.93 1.46
C ASN A 16 -3.68 12.77 1.80
N ASN A 17 -3.24 12.76 3.06
CA ASN A 17 -1.99 13.42 3.49
C ASN A 17 -0.75 12.59 3.13
N VAL A 18 -0.90 11.30 2.81
CA VAL A 18 0.18 10.49 2.24
C VAL A 18 0.42 10.94 0.80
N LYS A 19 1.48 11.73 0.58
CA LYS A 19 1.76 12.36 -0.72
C LYS A 19 2.87 11.69 -1.49
N ARG A 20 3.74 10.95 -0.80
CA ARG A 20 4.99 10.43 -1.38
C ARG A 20 4.92 8.91 -1.51
N PRO A 21 5.24 8.33 -2.68
CA PRO A 21 5.31 6.87 -2.86
C PRO A 21 6.19 6.16 -1.83
N GLN A 22 7.25 6.82 -1.39
CA GLN A 22 8.18 6.34 -0.38
C GLN A 22 7.51 6.06 0.98
N GLU A 23 6.41 6.74 1.31
CA GLU A 23 5.66 6.47 2.55
C GLU A 23 4.94 5.13 2.47
N TRP A 24 4.36 4.80 1.31
CA TRP A 24 3.80 3.48 1.06
C TRP A 24 4.86 2.39 0.96
N MET A 25 6.04 2.68 0.39
CA MET A 25 7.16 1.72 0.37
C MET A 25 7.58 1.38 1.80
N LYS A 26 7.86 2.40 2.63
CA LYS A 26 8.24 2.22 4.04
C LYS A 26 7.15 1.50 4.83
N ALA A 27 5.88 1.83 4.58
CA ALA A 27 4.77 1.14 5.23
C ALA A 27 4.70 -0.33 4.82
N ALA A 28 4.86 -0.64 3.53
CA ALA A 28 4.89 -2.01 3.03
C ALA A 28 6.04 -2.82 3.66
N GLU A 29 7.24 -2.24 3.75
CA GLU A 29 8.40 -2.87 4.40
C GLU A 29 8.11 -3.17 5.88
N LYS A 30 7.53 -2.22 6.63
CA LYS A 30 7.11 -2.42 8.03
C LYS A 30 6.05 -3.51 8.19
N LEU A 31 5.19 -3.69 7.19
CA LEU A 31 4.19 -4.74 7.14
C LEU A 31 4.78 -6.10 6.73
N GLY A 32 6.08 -6.18 6.47
CA GLY A 32 6.77 -7.37 5.99
C GLY A 32 6.39 -7.73 4.55
N LEU A 33 5.97 -6.76 3.74
CA LEU A 33 5.67 -6.95 2.32
C LEU A 33 6.92 -6.66 1.48
N SER A 34 7.01 -7.30 0.31
CA SER A 34 8.11 -7.03 -0.61
C SER A 34 7.82 -5.78 -1.44
N VAL A 35 8.82 -4.92 -1.63
CA VAL A 35 8.71 -3.73 -2.49
C VAL A 35 9.67 -3.88 -3.67
N ALA A 36 9.17 -3.68 -4.88
CA ALA A 36 9.97 -3.66 -6.09
C ALA A 36 9.83 -2.29 -6.77
N ALA A 37 10.95 -1.58 -6.89
CA ALA A 37 11.06 -0.37 -7.69
C ALA A 37 11.49 -0.73 -9.12
N SER A 38 10.85 -0.15 -10.13
CA SER A 38 11.24 -0.34 -11.53
C SER A 38 12.56 0.38 -11.79
N SER A 39 13.60 -0.36 -12.21
CA SER A 39 14.96 0.17 -12.41
C SER A 39 15.12 1.08 -13.65
N GLY A 40 14.08 1.25 -14.47
CA GLY A 40 14.14 1.98 -15.73
C GLY A 40 13.13 3.11 -15.82
N GLY A 41 13.42 4.28 -15.24
CA GLY A 41 12.72 5.56 -15.49
C GLY A 41 11.22 5.64 -15.18
N THR A 42 10.57 4.52 -14.83
CA THR A 42 9.14 4.46 -14.61
C THR A 42 8.83 4.88 -13.18
N SER A 43 7.97 5.88 -13.05
CA SER A 43 7.76 6.60 -11.79
C SER A 43 6.86 5.87 -10.79
N HIS A 44 6.77 4.53 -10.85
CA HIS A 44 5.90 3.73 -9.99
C HIS A 44 6.68 2.61 -9.29
N CYS A 45 6.18 2.17 -8.14
CA CYS A 45 6.67 0.98 -7.46
C CYS A 45 5.54 -0.01 -7.19
N THR A 46 5.91 -1.26 -6.95
CA THR A 46 4.95 -2.33 -6.69
C THR A 46 5.18 -2.93 -5.31
N ILE A 47 4.09 -3.15 -4.60
CA ILE A 47 4.02 -3.88 -3.33
C ILE A 47 3.57 -5.30 -3.65
N ARG A 48 4.30 -6.29 -3.14
CA ARG A 48 4.16 -7.69 -3.49
C ARG A 48 4.14 -8.62 -2.28
N ASP A 49 3.55 -9.79 -2.47
CA ASP A 49 3.60 -10.88 -1.51
C ASP A 49 5.06 -11.33 -1.30
N PRO A 50 5.59 -11.25 -0.07
CA PRO A 50 6.97 -11.68 0.22
C PRO A 50 7.19 -13.18 0.02
N ASN A 51 6.14 -14.01 0.09
CA ASN A 51 6.26 -15.46 -0.02
C ASN A 51 6.37 -15.94 -1.47
N ASN A 52 5.96 -15.09 -2.42
CA ASN A 52 6.05 -15.40 -3.83
C ASN A 52 7.37 -14.87 -4.41
N GLN A 53 8.30 -15.79 -4.66
CA GLN A 53 9.63 -15.45 -5.17
C GLN A 53 9.64 -15.03 -6.65
N ASN A 54 8.54 -15.29 -7.38
CA ASN A 54 8.46 -14.91 -8.79
C ASN A 54 7.99 -13.46 -8.94
N ARG A 55 8.96 -12.55 -9.15
CA ARG A 55 8.73 -11.12 -9.38
C ARG A 55 8.07 -10.79 -10.72
N GLU A 56 7.77 -11.78 -11.57
CA GLU A 56 7.02 -11.58 -12.80
C GLU A 56 5.59 -12.14 -12.69
N ASP A 57 5.29 -12.89 -11.63
CA ASP A 57 3.97 -13.47 -11.42
C ASP A 57 2.97 -12.43 -10.93
N ILE A 58 1.88 -12.25 -11.68
CA ILE A 58 0.82 -11.29 -11.37
C ILE A 58 0.15 -11.59 -10.02
N LYS A 59 0.10 -12.86 -9.58
CA LYS A 59 -0.47 -13.24 -8.29
C LYS A 59 0.35 -12.73 -7.11
N SER A 60 1.63 -12.39 -7.33
CA SER A 60 2.45 -11.75 -6.31
C SER A 60 2.10 -10.27 -6.11
N LEU A 61 1.41 -9.62 -7.05
CA LEU A 61 1.13 -8.19 -7.01
C LEU A 61 -0.01 -7.89 -6.04
N ILE A 62 0.28 -7.14 -4.99
CA ILE A 62 -0.73 -6.64 -4.04
C ILE A 62 -1.22 -5.27 -4.51
N ALA A 63 -0.30 -4.32 -4.72
CA ALA A 63 -0.66 -2.97 -5.11
C ALA A 63 0.42 -2.29 -5.95
N THR A 64 0.01 -1.41 -6.85
CA THR A 64 0.91 -0.51 -7.57
C THR A 64 0.79 0.90 -6.99
N VAL A 65 1.91 1.46 -6.56
CA VAL A 65 2.01 2.82 -6.03
C VAL A 65 2.52 3.72 -7.16
N GLN A 66 1.66 4.60 -7.63
CA GLN A 66 2.01 5.57 -8.67
C GLN A 66 2.79 6.76 -8.09
N LYS A 67 3.51 7.50 -8.95
CA LYS A 67 4.23 8.73 -8.58
C LYS A 67 3.36 9.74 -7.85
N ASN A 68 2.15 9.92 -8.38
CA ASN A 68 1.20 10.91 -7.92
C ASN A 68 0.14 10.22 -7.08
N LEU A 69 0.14 10.51 -5.78
CA LEU A 69 -0.80 9.94 -4.83
C LEU A 69 -1.93 10.92 -4.55
N TYR A 70 -3.07 10.63 -5.16
CA TYR A 70 -4.34 11.29 -4.88
C TYR A 70 -5.20 10.43 -3.95
N LYS A 71 -6.24 11.03 -3.39
CA LYS A 71 -7.20 10.36 -2.49
C LYS A 71 -7.60 8.97 -2.96
N GLN A 72 -8.05 8.83 -4.21
CA GLN A 72 -8.49 7.54 -4.75
C GLN A 72 -7.35 6.52 -4.84
N ALA A 73 -6.14 6.95 -5.23
CA ALA A 73 -4.97 6.08 -5.32
C ALA A 73 -4.57 5.55 -3.92
N ASN A 74 -4.50 6.41 -2.90
CA ASN A 74 -4.18 5.97 -1.55
C ASN A 74 -5.24 5.02 -0.99
N GLN A 75 -6.53 5.35 -1.20
CA GLN A 75 -7.62 4.48 -0.77
C GLN A 75 -7.59 3.13 -1.48
N HIS A 76 -7.22 3.10 -2.76
CA HIS A 76 -7.06 1.87 -3.51
C HIS A 76 -5.93 1.01 -2.92
N ILE A 77 -4.74 1.58 -2.72
CA ILE A 77 -3.58 0.87 -2.13
C ILE A 77 -3.94 0.31 -0.75
N PHE A 78 -4.57 1.11 0.10
CA PHE A 78 -5.01 0.69 1.43
C PHE A 78 -5.95 -0.53 1.36
N LYS A 79 -6.96 -0.48 0.48
CA LYS A 79 -7.91 -1.59 0.29
C LYS A 79 -7.22 -2.85 -0.20
N GLN A 80 -6.25 -2.75 -1.11
CA GLN A 80 -5.50 -3.90 -1.60
C GLN A 80 -4.69 -4.57 -0.49
N ILE A 81 -3.99 -3.79 0.33
CA ILE A 81 -3.21 -4.31 1.46
C ILE A 81 -4.12 -4.95 2.53
N LEU A 82 -5.27 -4.33 2.79
CA LEU A 82 -6.30 -4.88 3.69
C LEU A 82 -6.91 -6.19 3.15
N ASN A 83 -7.13 -6.29 1.84
CA ASN A 83 -7.64 -7.49 1.18
C ASN A 83 -6.60 -8.62 1.17
N PHE A 84 -5.31 -8.29 1.06
CA PHE A 84 -4.23 -9.25 1.20
C PHE A 84 -4.18 -9.89 2.60
N GLY A 85 -4.75 -9.22 3.62
CA GLY A 85 -4.93 -9.77 4.96
C GLY A 85 -4.16 -9.07 6.06
N LYS A 86 -3.52 -7.92 5.78
CA LYS A 86 -2.98 -7.07 6.86
C LYS A 86 -4.11 -6.40 7.62
N SER A 87 -3.94 -6.26 8.94
CA SER A 87 -4.97 -5.63 9.77
C SER A 87 -5.02 -4.12 9.50
N GLU A 88 -6.19 -3.51 9.69
CA GLU A 88 -6.36 -2.06 9.54
C GLU A 88 -5.38 -1.29 10.43
N ASP A 89 -5.25 -1.67 11.69
CA ASP A 89 -4.38 -1.02 12.68
C ASP A 89 -2.90 -1.12 12.28
N ASP A 90 -2.45 -2.27 11.76
CA ASP A 90 -1.07 -2.42 11.31
C ASP A 90 -0.77 -1.49 10.13
N ILE A 91 -1.70 -1.34 9.19
CA ILE A 91 -1.53 -0.43 8.05
C ILE A 91 -1.41 1.02 8.54
N TRP A 92 -2.25 1.44 9.50
CA TRP A 92 -2.17 2.79 10.07
C TRP A 92 -0.88 3.04 10.83
N ARG A 93 -0.41 2.08 11.64
CA ARG A 93 0.89 2.15 12.34
C ARG A 93 2.05 2.20 11.36
N ALA A 94 1.99 1.42 10.29
CA ALA A 94 3.01 1.40 9.25
C ALA A 94 3.14 2.77 8.57
N LEU A 95 2.01 3.44 8.31
CA LEU A 95 1.92 4.81 7.81
C LEU A 95 2.24 5.89 8.86
N GLY A 96 2.42 5.53 10.13
CA GLY A 96 2.72 6.48 11.22
C GLY A 96 1.54 7.37 11.61
N MET A 97 0.31 6.91 11.36
CA MET A 97 -0.92 7.64 11.66
C MET A 97 -1.61 7.15 12.95
N LEU A 98 -1.02 6.14 13.59
CA LEU A 98 -1.41 5.55 14.86
C LEU A 98 -0.15 5.26 15.67
#